data_AF-A0A7V9FWV6-F1
#
_entry.id   AF-A0A7V9FWV6-F1
#
_cell.length_a   1.000
_cell.length_b   1.000
_cell.length_c   1.000
_cell.angle_alpha   90.00
_cell.angle_beta   90.00
_cell.angle_gamma   90.00
#
_symmetry.space_group_name_H-M   'P 1'
#
loop_
_entity.id
_entity.type
_entity.pdbx_description
1 polymer ?
#
loop_
_entity_poly.entity_id
_entity_poly.type
_entity_poly.pdbx_seq_one_letter_code
_entity_poly.pdbx_strand_id
1 'polypeptide(L)' 'MTGVRDLAPGQRFPDVSLPDSDGNHRRLTELAGPDPLLLHTYRGWFCPKERAFLRQLINLQDEA' A
#
# COMPACT_ATOMS: atom_id res chain seq x y z
N MET A 1 5.70 21.12 -7.11
CA MET A 1 4.92 20.24 -6.20
C MET A 1 4.09 19.32 -7.08
N THR A 2 4.56 18.09 -7.27
CA THR A 2 3.87 17.07 -8.07
C THR A 2 2.67 16.59 -7.27
N GLY A 3 1.46 16.86 -7.74
CA GLY A 3 0.25 16.38 -7.05
C GLY A 3 0.08 14.88 -7.24
N VAL A 4 -0.74 14.23 -6.40
CA VAL A 4 -1.12 12.80 -6.53
C VAL A 4 -1.63 12.42 -7.94
N ARG A 5 -2.04 13.40 -8.76
CA ARG A 5 -2.53 13.21 -10.12
C ARG A 5 -1.45 12.98 -11.18
N ASP A 6 -0.18 13.15 -10.84
CA ASP A 6 0.92 13.10 -11.81
C ASP A 6 1.80 11.84 -11.66
N LEU A 7 1.37 10.84 -10.88
CA LEU A 7 2.14 9.61 -10.67
C LEU A 7 2.35 8.85 -11.98
N ALA A 8 3.60 8.74 -12.40
CA ALA A 8 4.02 7.97 -13.57
C ALA A 8 5.06 6.89 -13.20
N PRO A 9 5.18 5.79 -13.97
CA PRO A 9 6.23 4.79 -13.78
C PRO A 9 7.63 5.44 -13.73
N GLY A 10 8.47 4.97 -12.80
CA GLY A 10 9.82 5.50 -12.59
C GLY A 10 9.90 6.75 -11.72
N GLN A 11 8.78 7.40 -11.40
CA GLN A 11 8.77 8.49 -10.43
C GLN A 11 8.79 7.98 -8.98
N ARG A 12 9.41 8.77 -8.10
CA ARG A 12 9.37 8.50 -6.66
C ARG A 12 7.97 8.78 -6.11
N PHE A 13 7.35 7.75 -5.54
CA PHE A 13 6.08 7.91 -4.83
C PHE A 13 6.28 8.78 -3.56
N PRO A 14 5.34 9.67 -3.22
CA PRO A 14 5.43 10.51 -2.03
C PRO A 14 5.49 9.68 -0.74
N ASP A 15 6.39 10.06 0.17
CA ASP A 15 6.53 9.39 1.45
C ASP A 15 5.47 9.90 2.45
N VAL A 16 4.26 9.34 2.34
CA VAL A 16 3.12 9.73 3.16
C VAL A 16 3.19 9.12 4.55
N SER A 17 2.66 9.86 5.54
CA SER A 17 2.45 9.38 6.90
C SER A 17 0.97 9.11 7.13
N LEU A 18 0.63 7.87 7.48
CA LEU A 18 -0.74 7.41 7.69
C LEU A 18 -0.84 6.68 9.04
N PRO A 19 -1.99 6.76 9.73
CA PRO A 19 -2.23 5.94 10.92
C PRO A 19 -2.29 4.47 10.53
N ASP A 20 -1.61 3.62 11.30
CA ASP A 20 -1.75 2.17 11.22
C ASP A 20 -3.05 1.70 11.89
N SER A 21 -3.22 0.37 11.98
CA SER A 21 -4.42 -0.23 12.59
C SER A 21 -4.57 0.09 14.09
N ASP A 22 -3.48 0.48 14.76
CA ASP A 22 -3.47 0.89 16.16
C ASP A 22 -3.55 2.42 16.32
N GLY A 23 -3.63 3.16 15.21
CA GLY A 23 -3.69 4.62 15.18
C GLY A 23 -2.33 5.32 15.27
N ASN A 24 -1.22 4.58 15.26
CA ASN A 24 0.12 5.18 15.27
C ASN A 24 0.45 5.69 13.86
N HIS A 25 0.96 6.90 13.76
CA HIS A 25 1.39 7.45 12.47
C HIS A 25 2.70 6.79 12.01
N ARG A 26 2.66 6.12 10.86
CA ARG A 26 3.80 5.45 10.23
C ARG A 26 4.08 6.04 8.85
N ARG A 27 5.36 6.18 8.51
CA ARG A 27 5.79 6.65 7.18
C ARG A 27 5.93 5.45 6.23
N LEU A 28 5.61 5.62 4.96
CA LEU A 28 5.76 4.52 3.98
C LEU A 28 7.19 3.99 3.89
N THR A 29 8.20 4.88 3.93
CA THR A 29 9.60 4.44 3.89
C THR A 29 10.03 3.65 5.12
N GLU A 30 9.45 3.94 6.28
CA GLU A 30 9.70 3.17 7.50
C GLU A 30 9.13 1.75 7.38
N LEU A 31 7.93 1.62 6.83
CA LEU A 31 7.25 0.33 6.64
C LEU A 31 7.92 -0.53 5.56
N ALA A 32 8.42 0.10 4.49
CA ALA A 32 9.14 -0.60 3.42
C ALA A 32 10.51 -1.12 3.88
N GLY A 33 11.21 -0.34 4.71
CA GLY A 33 12.59 -0.63 5.06
C GLY A 33 13.48 -0.75 3.80
N PRO A 34 14.30 -1.81 3.67
CA PRO A 34 15.13 -2.04 2.48
C PRO A 34 14.38 -2.75 1.34
N ASP A 35 13.19 -3.27 1.59
CA ASP A 35 12.47 -4.16 0.66
C ASP A 35 11.54 -3.40 -0.29
N PRO A 36 11.23 -3.97 -1.47
CA PRO A 36 10.23 -3.40 -2.36
C PRO A 36 8.85 -3.39 -1.70
N LEU A 37 8.16 -2.25 -1.80
CA LEU A 37 6.82 -2.06 -1.22
C LEU A 37 5.73 -2.09 -2.31
N LEU A 38 4.67 -2.85 -2.08
CA LEU A 38 3.43 -2.77 -2.83
C LEU A 38 2.38 -1.95 -2.06
N LEU A 39 1.91 -0.85 -2.63
CA LEU A 39 0.84 -0.03 -2.04
C LEU A 39 -0.52 -0.38 -2.69
N HIS A 40 -1.43 -0.96 -1.92
CA HIS A 40 -2.80 -1.28 -2.35
C HIS A 40 -3.80 -0.35 -1.65
N THR A 41 -4.47 0.52 -2.42
CA THR A 41 -5.55 1.37 -1.92
C THR A 41 -6.91 0.81 -2.32
N TYR A 42 -7.85 0.77 -1.37
CA TYR A 42 -9.20 0.25 -1.58
C TYR A 42 -10.22 1.12 -0.84
N ARG A 43 -11.48 1.04 -1.24
CA ARG A 43 -12.54 1.95 -0.77
C ARG A 43 -12.98 1.72 0.67
N GLY A 44 -12.71 0.55 1.22
CA GLY A 44 -13.01 0.22 2.62
C GLY A 44 -12.92 -1.27 2.92
N TRP A 45 -12.57 -1.59 4.17
CA TRP A 45 -12.26 -2.94 4.63
C TRP A 45 -13.47 -3.89 4.58
N PHE A 46 -14.68 -3.35 4.76
CA PHE A 46 -15.90 -4.15 4.82
C PHE A 46 -16.49 -4.50 3.46
N CYS A 47 -15.92 -4.01 2.35
CA CYS A 47 -16.40 -4.34 1.02
C CYS A 47 -16.14 -5.83 0.72
N PRO A 48 -17.18 -6.66 0.48
CA PRO A 48 -17.00 -8.09 0.22
C PRO A 48 -16.10 -8.39 -0.98
N LYS A 49 -16.18 -7.54 -2.01
CA LYS A 49 -15.35 -7.62 -3.22
C LYS A 49 -13.87 -7.36 -2.92
N GLU A 50 -13.55 -6.27 -2.22
CA GLU A 50 -12.17 -5.93 -1.88
C GLU A 50 -11.53 -7.01 -1.00
N ARG A 51 -12.28 -7.56 -0.04
CA ARG A 51 -11.82 -8.66 0.79
C ARG A 51 -11.54 -9.93 -0.02
N ALA A 52 -12.33 -10.22 -1.05
CA ALA A 52 -12.09 -11.36 -1.94
C ALA A 52 -10.80 -11.18 -2.76
N PHE A 53 -10.54 -9.99 -3.30
CA PHE A 53 -9.31 -9.69 -4.03
C PHE A 53 -8.08 -9.66 -3.14
N LEU A 54 -8.15 -9.05 -1.96
CA LEU A 54 -7.03 -8.99 -1.03
C LEU A 54 -6.54 -10.39 -0.65
N ARG A 55 -7.46 -11.35 -0.48
CA ARG A 55 -7.09 -12.75 -0.18
C ARG A 55 -6.33 -13.44 -1.32
N GLN A 56 -6.49 -13.02 -2.57
CA GLN A 56 -5.71 -13.61 -3.67
C GLN A 56 -4.22 -13.30 -3.56
N LEU A 57 -3.84 -12.20 -2.89
CA LEU A 57 -2.42 -11.90 -2.65
C LEU A 57 -1.74 -12.93 -1.73
N ILE A 58 -2.49 -13.61 -0.86
CA ILE A 58 -1.95 -14.67 0.01
C ILE A 58 -1.44 -15.84 -0.85
N ASN A 59 -2.13 -16.15 -1.96
CA ASN A 59 -1.73 -17.25 -2.83
C ASN A 59 -0.39 -16.98 -3.55
N LEU A 60 0.02 -15.71 -3.67
CA LEU A 60 1.30 -15.33 -4.27
C LEU A 60 2.48 -15.48 -3.31
N GLN A 61 2.24 -15.75 -2.02
CA GLN A 61 3.32 -15.93 -1.04
C GLN A 61 4.09 -17.23 -1.24
N ASP A 62 3.45 -18.24 -1.84
CA ASP A 62 4.06 -19.55 -2.11
C ASP A 62 4.83 -19.58 -3.45
N GLU A 63 4.72 -18.52 -4.27
CA GLU A 63 5.48 -18.35 -5.51
C GLU A 63 6.87 -17.77 -5.18
N ALA A 64 7.74 -18.60 -4.60
CA ALA A 64 9.16 -18.31 -4.38
C ALA A 64 10.06 -19.03 -5.41
#